data_AF-A0A6A0AIY3-F1
#
_entry.id   AF-A0A6A0AIY3-F1
#
_cell.length_a   1.000
_cell.length_b   1.000
_cell.length_c   1.000
_cell.angle_alpha   90.00
_cell.angle_beta   90.00
_cell.angle_gamma   90.00
#
_symmetry.space_group_name_H-M   'P 1'
#
loop_
_entity.id
_entity.type
_entity.pdbx_description
1 polymer ?
#
loop_
_entity_poly.entity_id
_entity_poly.type
_entity_poly.pdbx_seq_one_letter_code
_entity_poly.pdbx_strand_id
1 'polypeptide(L)'
;MPAGPLVEVEELVLAPGPVDFRQSAISPAAIHSYPASSSSSARGSDHGGAQVAHGPRLQRVRRPPGTNDCGMVAWVMMLRTPEYPQGRQVLVVANDLTYQSGAFSPREDALF
;
A
#
# COMPACT_ATOMS: atom_id res chain seq x y z
N MET A 1 -6.37 11.40 -30.70
CA MET A 1 -5.36 12.27 -30.07
C MET A 1 -4.38 11.39 -29.31
N PRO A 2 -3.05 11.47 -29.55
CA PRO A 2 -2.11 10.71 -28.73
C PRO A 2 -2.11 11.27 -27.30
N ALA A 3 -2.09 10.37 -26.30
CA ALA A 3 -1.97 10.79 -24.90
C ALA A 3 -0.63 11.48 -24.68
N GLY A 4 -0.63 12.60 -23.95
CA GLY A 4 0.61 13.25 -23.52
C GLY A 4 1.45 12.32 -22.64
N PRO A 5 2.76 12.60 -22.48
CA PRO A 5 3.66 11.74 -21.69
C PRO A 5 3.18 11.58 -20.24
N LEU A 6 3.54 10.46 -19.61
CA LEU A 6 3.44 10.27 -18.16
C LEU A 6 4.22 11.38 -17.47
N VAL A 7 3.54 12.27 -16.75
CA VAL A 7 4.15 13.52 -16.25
C VAL A 7 4.79 13.33 -14.87
N GLU A 8 4.29 12.40 -14.06
CA GLU A 8 4.71 12.26 -12.66
C GLU A 8 4.70 10.79 -12.24
N VAL A 9 5.86 10.32 -11.77
CA VAL A 9 6.08 9.02 -11.14
C VAL A 9 6.85 9.28 -9.84
N GLU A 10 6.29 8.88 -8.71
CA GLU A 10 6.94 8.94 -7.41
C GLU A 10 6.87 7.55 -6.77
N GLU A 11 7.97 7.12 -6.15
CA GLU A 11 7.99 5.85 -5.44
C GLU A 11 7.39 6.04 -4.03
N LEU A 12 6.69 5.01 -3.55
CA LEU A 12 6.17 4.92 -2.19
C LEU A 12 6.99 3.91 -1.41
N VAL A 13 7.56 4.37 -0.30
CA VAL A 13 8.31 3.52 0.64
C VAL A 13 7.62 3.51 1.99
N LEU A 14 7.82 2.44 2.76
CA LEU A 14 7.43 2.39 4.16
C LEU A 14 8.14 3.52 4.93
N ALA A 15 7.37 4.35 5.61
CA ALA A 15 7.90 5.43 6.42
C ALA A 15 8.74 4.86 7.58
N PRO A 16 9.81 5.55 8.00
CA PRO A 16 10.61 5.13 9.13
C PRO A 16 9.74 5.11 10.41
N GLY A 17 9.66 3.94 11.03
CA GLY A 17 8.86 3.70 12.23
C GLY A 17 8.71 2.21 12.52
N PRO A 18 8.27 1.82 13.72
CA PRO A 18 7.98 0.42 14.02
C PRO A 18 6.82 -0.05 13.15
N VAL A 19 7.11 -0.98 12.25
CA VAL A 19 6.09 -1.78 11.57
C VAL A 19 5.72 -2.90 12.52
N ASP A 20 4.46 -2.95 12.97
CA ASP A 20 4.00 -4.01 13.86
C ASP A 20 3.70 -5.28 13.05
N PHE A 21 4.69 -6.16 12.97
CA PHE A 21 4.61 -7.44 12.25
C PHE A 21 3.73 -8.49 12.94
N ARG A 22 3.08 -8.16 14.07
CA ARG A 22 2.16 -9.10 14.73
C ARG A 22 0.81 -9.25 14.01
N GLN A 23 0.52 -8.37 13.03
CA GLN A 23 -0.69 -8.46 12.21
C GLN A 23 -0.51 -9.27 10.90
N SER A 24 0.72 -9.50 10.43
CA SER A 24 1.00 -10.29 9.21
C SER A 24 1.00 -11.80 9.45
N ALA A 25 0.67 -12.25 10.68
CA ALA A 25 0.26 -13.63 10.88
C ALA A 25 -1.10 -13.81 10.22
N ILE A 26 -1.12 -14.47 9.05
CA ILE A 26 -2.33 -14.94 8.38
C ILE A 26 -3.19 -15.63 9.45
N SER A 27 -4.20 -14.93 9.95
CA SER A 27 -5.10 -15.50 10.94
C SER A 27 -5.81 -16.65 10.23
N PRO A 28 -5.78 -17.90 10.77
CA PRO A 28 -6.52 -19.02 10.18
C PRO A 28 -8.02 -18.71 10.00
N ALA A 29 -8.53 -17.71 10.73
CA ALA A 29 -9.90 -17.20 10.64
C ALA A 29 -10.24 -16.46 9.33
N ALA A 30 -9.26 -15.93 8.58
CA ALA A 30 -9.53 -15.13 7.38
C ALA A 30 -9.96 -15.97 6.16
N ILE A 31 -9.78 -17.29 6.19
CA ILE A 31 -10.19 -18.20 5.10
C ILE A 31 -11.68 -18.56 5.18
N HIS A 32 -12.41 -18.23 6.26
CA HIS A 32 -13.78 -18.74 6.48
C HIS A 32 -14.88 -17.73 6.82
N SER A 33 -14.71 -16.43 6.55
CA SER A 33 -15.81 -15.49 6.84
C SER A 33 -15.95 -14.37 5.81
N TYR A 34 -16.70 -14.64 4.75
CA TYR A 34 -17.58 -13.62 4.19
C TYR A 34 -18.82 -13.51 5.11
N PRO A 35 -19.31 -12.30 5.41
CA PRO A 35 -20.22 -12.09 6.54
C PRO A 35 -21.65 -12.49 6.19
N ALA A 36 -22.27 -13.32 7.05
CA ALA A 36 -23.71 -13.31 7.19
C ALA A 36 -24.10 -12.13 8.09
N SER A 37 -24.96 -11.27 7.57
CA SER A 37 -25.56 -10.12 8.25
C SER A 37 -26.08 -10.46 9.65
N SER A 38 -25.67 -9.70 10.66
CA SER A 38 -26.53 -9.43 11.81
C SER A 38 -26.11 -8.16 12.55
N SER A 39 -27.11 -7.30 12.74
CA SER A 39 -27.12 -6.07 13.51
C SER A 39 -26.96 -6.32 15.02
N SER A 40 -26.22 -5.47 15.73
CA SER A 40 -26.62 -5.04 17.07
C SER A 40 -25.94 -3.73 17.48
N SER A 41 -26.72 -2.89 18.15
CA SER A 41 -26.47 -1.49 18.50
C SER A 41 -25.70 -1.29 19.81
N ALA A 42 -25.09 -0.10 19.88
CA ALA A 42 -24.95 0.79 21.05
C ALA A 42 -23.84 0.52 22.09
N ARG A 43 -22.87 1.46 22.19
CA ARG A 43 -22.87 2.56 23.18
C ARG A 43 -21.60 3.39 23.04
N GLY A 44 -21.75 4.71 23.02
CA GLY A 44 -20.64 5.67 22.94
C GLY A 44 -19.89 5.84 24.26
N SER A 45 -18.63 6.24 24.13
CA SER A 45 -17.97 7.13 25.10
C SER A 45 -16.82 7.85 24.39
N ASP A 46 -16.93 9.17 24.34
CA ASP A 46 -15.93 10.11 23.83
C ASP A 46 -14.65 10.07 24.66
N HIS A 47 -13.52 9.75 24.04
CA HIS A 47 -12.18 10.17 24.47
C HIS A 47 -11.41 10.68 23.24
N GLY A 48 -11.05 11.97 23.28
CA GLY A 48 -10.24 12.60 22.23
C GLY A 48 -8.79 12.13 22.24
N GLY A 49 -8.19 12.12 21.05
CA GLY A 49 -6.76 12.43 20.88
C GLY A 49 -5.79 11.26 20.67
N ALA A 50 -5.97 10.49 19.60
CA ALA A 50 -4.90 10.07 18.68
C ALA A 50 -5.54 9.28 17.54
N GLN A 51 -5.45 9.76 16.29
CA GLN A 51 -5.63 8.87 15.15
C GLN A 51 -4.46 7.88 15.17
N VAL A 52 -4.66 6.74 15.82
CA VAL A 52 -3.75 5.60 15.68
C VAL A 52 -4.00 5.09 14.26
N ALA A 53 -3.17 5.52 13.31
CA ALA A 53 -3.13 4.91 12.00
C ALA A 53 -2.69 3.46 12.20
N HIS A 54 -3.64 2.52 12.17
CA HIS A 54 -3.43 1.11 12.47
C HIS A 54 -2.77 0.35 11.30
N GLY A 55 -1.82 0.98 10.61
CA GLY A 55 -1.16 0.36 9.47
C GLY A 55 0.15 1.06 9.09
N PRO A 56 0.98 0.39 8.28
CA PRO A 56 2.21 0.94 7.75
C PRO A 56 1.93 2.27 7.03
N ARG A 57 2.68 3.32 7.39
CA ARG A 57 2.58 4.62 6.76
C ARG A 57 3.47 4.65 5.53
N LEU A 58 2.97 5.15 4.40
CA LEU A 58 3.75 5.33 3.17
C LEU A 58 4.27 6.76 3.03
N GLN A 59 5.48 6.88 2.48
CA GLN A 59 6.12 8.15 2.15
C GLN A 59 6.49 8.19 0.67
N ARG A 60 6.19 9.31 0.00
CA ARG A 60 6.61 9.59 -1.37
C ARG A 60 8.09 9.97 -1.40
N VAL A 61 8.86 9.33 -2.27
CA VAL A 61 10.30 9.58 -2.43
C VAL A 61 10.71 9.62 -3.90
N ARG A 62 11.79 10.36 -4.17
CA ARG A 62 12.52 10.33 -5.44
C ARG A 62 13.93 9.83 -5.16
N ARG A 63 14.25 8.63 -5.63
CA ARG A 63 15.51 7.94 -5.39
C ARG A 63 15.96 7.17 -6.64
N PRO A 64 17.25 6.81 -6.77
CA PRO A 64 17.73 6.03 -7.90
C PRO A 64 17.04 4.65 -7.99
N PRO A 65 16.78 4.11 -9.21
CA PRO A 65 16.24 2.77 -9.38
C PRO A 65 17.12 1.69 -8.73
N GLY A 66 16.51 0.60 -8.26
CA GLY A 66 17.22 -0.54 -7.67
C GLY A 66 17.77 -0.30 -6.26
N THR A 67 17.33 0.76 -5.59
CA THR A 67 17.73 1.06 -4.21
C THR A 67 16.73 0.53 -3.17
N ASN A 68 15.80 -0.36 -3.53
CA ASN A 68 14.73 -0.89 -2.68
C ASN A 68 15.20 -1.62 -1.43
N ASP A 69 14.50 -1.34 -0.32
CA ASP A 69 14.77 -1.90 1.00
C ASP A 69 14.00 -3.22 1.25
N CYS A 70 13.12 -3.61 0.33
CA CYS A 70 12.34 -4.84 0.32
C CYS A 70 12.02 -5.29 -1.11
N GLY A 71 11.58 -6.53 -1.27
CA GLY A 71 11.20 -7.12 -2.56
C GLY A 71 9.91 -6.59 -3.15
N MET A 72 9.14 -5.78 -2.41
CA MET A 72 7.96 -5.10 -2.92
C MET A 72 8.26 -3.63 -3.20
N VAL A 73 7.83 -3.13 -4.35
CA VAL A 73 8.03 -1.74 -4.78
C VAL A 73 6.69 -1.15 -5.21
N ALA A 74 6.40 0.08 -4.80
CA ALA A 74 5.16 0.78 -5.16
C ALA A 74 5.43 2.16 -5.75
N TRP A 75 4.60 2.57 -6.71
CA TRP A 75 4.63 3.90 -7.31
C TRP A 75 3.24 4.51 -7.36
N VAL A 76 3.19 5.82 -7.12
CA VAL A 76 2.05 6.65 -7.50
C VAL A 76 2.38 7.33 -8.83
N MET A 77 1.51 7.16 -9.82
CA MET A 77 1.71 7.65 -11.17
C MET A 77 0.49 8.44 -11.67
N MET A 78 0.73 9.51 -12.42
CA MET A 78 -0.32 10.22 -13.15
C MET A 78 -0.41 9.71 -14.58
N LEU A 79 -1.27 8.71 -14.82
CA LEU A 79 -1.45 8.07 -16.12
C LEU A 79 -2.40 8.88 -17.01
N ARG A 80 -1.91 9.40 -18.14
CA ARG A 80 -2.73 10.04 -19.17
C ARG A 80 -3.02 9.05 -20.29
N THR A 81 -4.29 8.90 -20.64
CA THR A 81 -4.73 8.08 -21.78
C THR A 81 -5.61 8.94 -22.70
N PRO A 82 -5.90 8.52 -23.94
CA PRO A 82 -6.82 9.25 -24.81
C PRO A 82 -8.21 9.44 -24.18
N GLU A 83 -8.67 8.47 -23.39
CA GLU A 83 -9.95 8.48 -22.66
C GLU A 83 -9.90 9.39 -21.42
N TYR A 84 -8.72 9.54 -20.81
CA TYR A 84 -8.48 10.44 -19.68
C TYR A 84 -7.32 11.41 -19.98
N PRO A 85 -7.52 12.42 -20.85
CA PRO A 85 -6.45 13.36 -21.23
C PRO A 85 -5.92 14.18 -20.05
N GLN A 86 -6.80 14.44 -19.08
CA GLN A 86 -6.46 15.14 -17.83
C GLN A 86 -5.55 14.30 -16.92
N GLY A 87 -5.49 12.99 -17.14
CA GLY A 87 -4.76 12.04 -16.32
C GLY A 87 -5.62 11.43 -15.22
N ARG A 88 -5.23 10.25 -14.78
CA ARG A 88 -5.76 9.59 -13.59
C ARG A 88 -4.61 9.13 -12.70
N GLN A 89 -4.76 9.28 -11.39
CA GLN A 89 -3.79 8.74 -10.45
C GLN A 89 -3.93 7.22 -10.40
N VAL A 90 -2.81 6.51 -10.52
CA VAL A 90 -2.73 5.05 -10.45
C VAL A 90 -1.66 4.68 -9.42
N LEU A 91 -1.99 3.73 -8.55
CA LEU A 91 -1.05 3.05 -7.69
C LEU A 91 -0.61 1.76 -8.40
N VAL A 92 0.69 1.57 -8.57
CA VAL A 92 1.26 0.32 -9.08
C VAL A 92 2.13 -0.28 -8.02
N VAL A 93 1.89 -1.54 -7.70
CA VAL A 93 2.66 -2.35 -6.76
C VAL A 93 3.24 -3.52 -7.56
N ALA A 94 4.55 -3.77 -7.43
CA ALA A 94 5.22 -4.83 -8.16
C ALA A 94 6.26 -5.55 -7.28
N ASN A 95 6.41 -6.85 -7.53
CA ASN A 95 7.45 -7.67 -6.92
C ASN A 95 8.75 -7.55 -7.72
N ASP A 96 9.84 -7.27 -7.04
CA ASP A 96 11.19 -7.30 -7.58
C ASP A 96 11.79 -8.70 -7.40
N LEU A 97 11.78 -9.50 -8.47
CA LEU A 97 12.34 -10.85 -8.48
C LEU A 97 13.85 -10.88 -8.21
N THR A 98 14.56 -9.77 -8.45
CA THR A 98 16.01 -9.70 -8.23
C THR A 98 16.35 -9.52 -6.74
N TYR A 99 15.39 -9.07 -5.95
CA TYR A 99 15.52 -8.94 -4.50
C TYR A 99 15.09 -10.23 -3.81
N GLN A 100 16.05 -10.95 -3.22
CA GLN A 100 15.78 -12.20 -2.47
C GLN A 100 14.88 -13.21 -3.22
N SER A 101 15.07 -13.33 -4.53
CA SER A 101 14.28 -14.19 -5.43
C SER A 101 12.78 -13.88 -5.49
N GLY A 102 12.39 -12.65 -5.13
CA GLY A 102 10.98 -12.24 -5.07
C GLY A 102 10.21 -12.91 -3.95
N ALA A 103 10.89 -13.29 -2.86
CA ALA A 103 10.26 -13.87 -1.69
C ALA A 103 9.33 -12.87 -0.98
N PHE A 104 8.28 -13.40 -0.36
CA PHE A 104 7.28 -12.62 0.36
C PHE A 104 7.55 -12.71 1.87
N SER A 105 8.21 -11.71 2.45
CA SER A 105 8.43 -11.62 3.89
C SER A 105 7.47 -10.59 4.52
N PRO A 106 7.40 -10.49 5.87
CA PRO A 106 6.49 -9.56 6.54
C PRO A 106 6.65 -8.09 6.13
N ARG A 107 7.84 -7.69 5.64
CA ARG A 107 8.07 -6.32 5.14
C ARG A 107 7.47 -6.09 3.75
N GLU A 108 7.55 -7.08 2.86
CA GLU A 108 6.88 -7.07 1.56
C GLU A 108 5.36 -7.10 1.72
N ASP A 109 4.86 -7.89 2.67
CA ASP A 109 3.44 -7.95 3.05
C ASP A 109 2.94 -6.60 3.60
N ALA A 110 3.73 -5.93 4.44
CA ALA A 110 3.36 -4.60 4.95
C ALA A 110 3.30 -3.51 3.85
N LEU A 111 3.95 -3.71 2.70
CA LEU A 111 3.92 -2.77 1.58
C LEU A 111 2.76 -3.07 0.60
N PHE A 112 2.28 -4.31 0.55
CA PHE A 112 1.21 -4.78 -0.33
C PHE A 112 -0.19 -4.43 0.21
#